data_AF-A3WFU7-F1
#
_entry.id   AF-A3WFU7-F1
#
_cell.length_a   1.000
_cell.length_b   1.000
_cell.length_c   1.000
_cell.angle_alpha   90.00
_cell.angle_beta   90.00
_cell.angle_gamma   90.00
#
_symmetry.space_group_name_H-M   'P 1'
#
loop_
_entity.id
_entity.type
_entity.pdbx_description
1 polymer ?
#
loop_
_entity_poly.entity_id
_entity_poly.type
_entity_poly.pdbx_seq_one_letter_code
_entity_poly.pdbx_strand_id
1 'polypeptide(L)'
;MTSLSLIIAPLVALQGVGQAPVAIENDAPETWTLEYPRLIQPFVADYRRCLSVQLRKVRGQADFESQHRSDLPRCAEVLDASVEGASSVLSRRGENAEYTAADVREIFEHIGRIHIARGADLDNQFTFVQRSQAAAQEQYEAERPKGLVLELRDASVVKARTDETADAAQAAYEEREARSADNQ
;
A
#
# COMPACT_ATOMS: atom_id res chain seq x y z
N MET A 1 -5.16 -46.27 15.16
CA MET A 1 -6.11 -45.26 14.61
C MET A 1 -5.60 -43.90 15.05
N THR A 2 -5.29 -43.08 14.05
CA THR A 2 -4.72 -41.72 14.09
C THR A 2 -5.65 -40.70 14.76
N SER A 3 -5.06 -39.67 15.37
CA SER A 3 -5.48 -38.24 15.39
C SER A 3 -4.61 -37.50 16.44
N LEU A 4 -3.38 -37.05 16.14
CA LEU A 4 -3.04 -35.79 15.46
C LEU A 4 -4.13 -34.70 15.58
N SER A 5 -4.17 -33.96 16.68
CA SER A 5 -5.07 -32.78 16.81
C SER A 5 -4.53 -31.61 17.63
N LEU A 6 -3.21 -31.49 17.85
CA LEU A 6 -2.68 -30.48 18.80
C LEU A 6 -1.54 -29.57 18.30
N ILE A 7 -1.37 -29.37 16.98
CA ILE A 7 -0.25 -28.53 16.46
C ILE A 7 -0.69 -27.51 15.39
N ILE A 8 -1.85 -26.85 15.53
CA ILE A 8 -2.27 -25.79 14.57
C ILE A 8 -2.46 -24.41 15.22
N ALA A 9 -2.34 -24.29 16.54
CA ALA A 9 -2.65 -23.04 17.24
C ALA A 9 -1.65 -21.87 17.05
N PRO A 10 -0.32 -22.02 16.88
CA PRO A 10 0.55 -20.84 16.86
C PRO A 10 0.67 -20.18 15.47
N LEU A 11 0.19 -20.82 14.40
CA LEU A 11 0.33 -20.31 13.03
C LEU A 11 -0.67 -19.18 12.67
N VAL A 12 -1.74 -19.00 13.45
CA VAL A 12 -2.73 -17.93 13.21
C VAL A 12 -2.28 -16.58 13.80
N ALA A 13 -1.34 -16.59 14.76
CA ALA A 13 -0.86 -15.36 15.39
C ALA A 13 0.11 -14.54 14.51
N LEU A 14 0.67 -15.12 13.45
CA LEU A 14 1.67 -14.44 12.60
C LEU A 14 1.11 -13.63 11.43
N GLN A 15 -0.21 -13.66 11.18
CA GLN A 15 -0.81 -13.01 10.01
C GLN A 15 -1.51 -11.67 10.30
N GLY A 16 -1.40 -11.14 11.53
CA GLY A 16 -2.30 -10.09 12.03
C GLY A 16 -1.81 -8.64 12.09
N VAL A 17 -0.59 -8.32 11.63
CA VAL A 17 -0.08 -6.92 11.60
C VAL A 17 0.21 -6.44 10.19
N GLY A 18 -0.68 -6.74 9.26
CA GLY A 18 -0.85 -5.90 8.07
C GLY A 18 -1.95 -4.91 8.41
N GLN A 19 -1.61 -3.67 8.80
CA GLN A 19 -2.63 -2.61 8.80
C GLN A 19 -3.21 -2.58 7.38
N ALA A 20 -4.50 -2.91 7.27
CA ALA A 20 -5.20 -2.79 6.00
C ALA A 20 -4.96 -1.36 5.49
N PRO A 21 -4.66 -1.15 4.21
CA PRO A 21 -4.51 0.20 3.67
C PRO A 21 -5.82 0.94 3.92
N VAL A 22 -5.85 1.80 4.94
CA VAL A 22 -6.95 2.72 5.17
C VAL A 22 -6.79 3.74 4.06
N ALA A 23 -7.74 3.76 3.13
CA ALA A 23 -7.82 4.85 2.17
C ALA A 23 -7.86 6.15 2.97
N ILE A 24 -6.86 7.00 2.80
CA ILE A 24 -6.91 8.35 3.34
C ILE A 24 -8.01 9.04 2.54
N GLU A 25 -9.18 9.18 3.15
CA GLU A 25 -10.29 9.91 2.55
C GLU A 25 -9.88 11.38 2.47
N ASN A 26 -9.89 11.92 1.25
CA ASN A 26 -9.57 13.33 1.05
C ASN A 26 -10.80 14.15 1.43
N ASP A 27 -10.75 14.83 2.57
CA ASP A 27 -11.87 15.55 3.21
C ASP A 27 -12.43 16.74 2.40
N ALA A 28 -11.93 17.01 1.19
CA ALA A 28 -12.39 18.09 0.33
C ALA A 28 -13.14 17.55 -0.90
N PRO A 29 -14.44 17.21 -0.80
CA PRO A 29 -15.23 16.65 -1.91
C PRO A 29 -15.27 17.57 -3.15
N GLU A 30 -15.11 18.87 -2.94
CA GLU A 30 -15.05 19.90 -3.99
C GLU A 30 -13.78 19.82 -4.86
N THR A 31 -12.72 19.14 -4.39
CA THR A 31 -11.46 19.02 -5.14
C THR A 31 -11.41 17.83 -6.09
N TRP A 32 -12.43 16.96 -6.08
CA TRP A 32 -12.45 15.72 -6.86
C TRP A 32 -13.60 15.64 -7.86
N THR A 33 -14.60 16.49 -7.70
CA THR A 33 -15.81 16.50 -8.51
C THR A 33 -15.81 17.74 -9.40
N LEU A 34 -16.12 17.55 -10.68
CA LEU A 34 -16.20 18.62 -11.65
C LEU A 34 -17.45 18.41 -12.48
N GLU A 35 -18.38 19.36 -12.40
CA GLU A 35 -19.58 19.37 -13.19
C GLU A 35 -19.32 20.08 -14.52
N TYR A 36 -19.82 19.50 -15.60
CA TYR A 36 -19.72 20.07 -16.94
C TYR A 36 -20.84 19.51 -17.83
N PRO A 37 -21.19 20.19 -18.93
CA PRO A 37 -22.21 19.71 -19.85
C PRO A 37 -21.88 18.33 -20.39
N ARG A 38 -22.85 17.40 -20.34
CA ARG A 38 -22.68 16.03 -20.86
C ARG A 38 -22.17 16.00 -22.31
N LEU A 39 -22.51 17.01 -23.09
CA LEU A 39 -22.14 17.12 -24.49
C LEU A 39 -20.62 17.18 -24.72
N ILE A 40 -19.84 17.72 -23.77
CA ILE A 40 -18.38 17.81 -23.88
C ILE A 40 -17.64 16.61 -23.27
N GLN A 41 -18.38 15.63 -22.74
CA GLN A 41 -17.83 14.43 -22.11
C GLN A 41 -16.80 13.68 -22.98
N PRO A 42 -16.99 13.52 -24.31
CA PRO A 42 -15.98 12.86 -25.15
C PRO A 42 -14.64 13.58 -25.14
N PHE A 43 -14.62 14.90 -25.27
CA PHE A 43 -13.40 15.73 -25.26
C PHE A 43 -12.70 15.68 -23.89
N VAL A 44 -13.49 15.71 -22.81
CA VAL A 44 -12.96 15.51 -21.45
C VAL A 44 -12.33 14.13 -21.29
N ALA A 45 -12.93 13.08 -21.86
CA ALA A 45 -12.40 11.73 -21.80
C ALA A 45 -11.08 11.59 -22.57
N ASP A 46 -10.95 12.25 -23.72
CA ASP A 46 -9.72 12.25 -24.51
C ASP A 46 -8.57 12.95 -23.77
N TYR A 47 -8.83 14.13 -23.18
CA TYR A 47 -7.83 14.81 -22.38
C TYR A 47 -7.41 14.00 -21.15
N ARG A 48 -8.37 13.45 -20.40
CA ARG A 48 -8.08 12.57 -19.24
C ARG A 48 -7.28 11.33 -19.63
N ARG A 49 -7.55 10.75 -20.80
CA ARG A 49 -6.78 9.62 -21.33
C ARG A 49 -5.34 10.00 -21.61
N CYS A 50 -5.10 11.18 -22.18
CA CYS A 50 -3.74 11.67 -22.38
C CYS A 50 -2.99 11.78 -21.04
N LEU A 51 -3.64 12.35 -20.02
CA LEU A 51 -3.06 12.53 -18.70
C LEU A 51 -2.74 11.20 -17.99
N SER A 52 -3.52 10.15 -18.22
CA SER A 52 -3.37 8.85 -17.54
C SER A 52 -2.54 7.81 -18.29
N VAL A 53 -2.07 8.09 -19.51
CA VAL A 53 -1.39 7.09 -20.36
C VAL A 53 -0.04 6.63 -19.81
N GLN A 54 0.61 7.44 -18.97
CA GLN A 54 1.98 7.18 -18.52
C GLN A 54 2.03 6.21 -17.34
N LEU A 55 2.95 5.25 -17.43
CA LEU A 55 3.31 4.42 -16.30
C LEU A 55 4.03 5.26 -15.25
N ARG A 56 3.54 5.22 -14.01
CA ARG A 56 4.17 5.90 -12.88
C ARG A 56 5.42 5.16 -12.43
N LYS A 57 6.48 5.90 -12.12
CA LYS A 57 7.74 5.36 -11.60
C LYS A 57 7.69 5.38 -10.09
N VAL A 58 7.89 4.23 -9.44
CA VAL A 58 7.97 4.13 -7.98
C VAL A 58 9.44 3.95 -7.60
N ARG A 59 10.03 4.97 -6.94
CA ARG A 59 11.46 5.00 -6.58
C ARG A 59 11.73 5.02 -5.07
N GLY A 60 10.72 4.73 -4.27
CA GLY A 60 10.82 4.86 -2.81
C GLY A 60 10.72 6.31 -2.32
N GLN A 61 10.29 7.25 -3.16
CA GLN A 61 10.14 8.67 -2.85
C GLN A 61 8.71 9.13 -3.18
N ALA A 62 8.25 10.16 -2.46
CA ALA A 62 6.98 10.82 -2.70
C ALA A 62 7.15 11.86 -3.83
N ASP A 63 7.16 11.40 -5.09
CA ASP A 63 7.34 12.26 -6.28
C ASP A 63 6.20 12.16 -7.30
N PHE A 64 5.04 11.62 -6.91
CA PHE A 64 3.88 11.43 -7.77
C PHE A 64 3.27 12.76 -8.23
N GLU A 65 3.21 13.79 -7.39
CA GLU A 65 2.75 15.13 -7.79
C GLU A 65 3.59 15.70 -8.94
N SER A 66 4.92 15.56 -8.84
CA SER A 66 5.86 16.01 -9.87
C SER A 66 5.64 15.23 -11.18
N GLN A 67 5.46 13.91 -11.09
CA GLN A 67 5.14 13.07 -12.24
C GLN A 67 3.83 13.50 -12.91
N HIS A 68 2.77 13.77 -12.13
CA HIS A 68 1.47 14.23 -12.65
C HIS A 68 1.57 15.64 -13.28
N ARG A 69 2.31 16.56 -12.65
CA ARG A 69 2.57 17.91 -13.18
C ARG A 69 3.28 17.84 -14.53
N SER A 70 4.19 16.89 -14.72
CA SER A 70 4.90 16.71 -16.00
C SER A 70 3.99 16.26 -17.15
N ASP A 71 2.81 15.71 -16.87
CA ASP A 71 1.86 15.30 -17.92
C ASP A 71 1.17 16.48 -18.60
N LEU A 72 0.99 17.60 -17.90
CA LEU A 72 0.31 18.78 -18.42
C LEU A 72 0.96 19.33 -19.69
N PRO A 73 2.26 19.70 -19.71
CA PRO A 73 2.89 20.21 -20.93
C PRO A 73 2.93 19.15 -22.04
N ARG A 74 3.04 17.87 -21.71
CA ARG A 74 3.00 16.77 -22.70
C ARG A 74 1.63 16.68 -23.38
N CYS A 75 0.56 16.95 -22.65
CA CYS A 75 -0.81 16.87 -23.14
C CYS A 75 -1.37 18.22 -23.63
N ALA A 76 -0.53 19.25 -23.81
CA ALA A 76 -0.96 20.59 -24.20
C ALA A 76 -1.70 20.62 -25.55
N GLU A 77 -1.22 19.86 -26.55
CA GLU A 77 -1.90 19.79 -27.85
C GLU A 77 -3.28 19.11 -27.74
N VAL A 78 -3.39 18.06 -26.91
CA VAL A 78 -4.67 17.37 -26.68
C VAL A 78 -5.63 18.28 -25.90
N LEU A 79 -5.11 19.07 -24.95
CA LEU A 79 -5.87 20.09 -24.23
C LEU A 79 -6.47 21.10 -25.22
N ASP A 80 -5.64 21.71 -26.07
CA ASP A 80 -6.11 22.74 -27.00
C ASP A 80 -7.13 22.19 -28.01
N ALA A 81 -6.88 21.00 -28.58
CA ALA A 81 -7.82 20.34 -29.47
C ALA A 81 -9.15 19.99 -28.78
N SER A 82 -9.09 19.56 -27.52
CA SER A 82 -10.29 19.23 -26.74
C SER A 82 -11.11 20.47 -26.39
N VAL A 83 -10.45 21.58 -26.02
CA VAL A 83 -11.09 22.87 -25.75
C VAL A 83 -11.76 23.42 -27.00
N GLU A 84 -11.08 23.38 -28.14
CA GLU A 84 -11.63 23.83 -29.43
C GLU A 84 -12.85 23.00 -29.83
N GLY A 85 -12.73 21.67 -29.80
CA GLY A 85 -13.81 20.75 -30.15
C GLY A 85 -15.03 20.91 -29.24
N ALA A 86 -14.80 20.99 -27.92
CA ALA A 86 -15.85 21.22 -26.93
C ALA A 86 -16.56 22.56 -27.15
N SER A 87 -15.81 23.65 -27.34
CA SER A 87 -16.35 24.99 -27.59
C SER A 87 -17.18 25.04 -28.88
N SER A 88 -16.69 24.39 -29.94
CA SER A 88 -17.41 24.29 -31.22
C SER A 88 -18.73 23.53 -31.10
N VAL A 89 -18.79 22.49 -30.27
CA VAL A 89 -19.99 21.69 -30.08
C VAL A 89 -21.02 22.43 -29.22
N LEU A 90 -20.58 23.12 -28.16
CA LEU A 90 -21.45 23.92 -27.31
C LEU A 90 -22.04 25.13 -28.05
N SER A 91 -21.24 25.84 -28.85
CA SER A 91 -21.72 27.01 -29.61
C SER A 91 -22.79 26.69 -30.65
N ARG A 92 -22.83 25.45 -31.16
CA ARG A 92 -23.82 24.99 -32.16
C ARG A 92 -25.19 24.67 -31.56
N ARG A 93 -25.29 24.39 -30.26
CA ARG A 93 -26.56 24.10 -29.58
C ARG A 93 -26.88 25.27 -28.66
N GLY A 94 -27.74 26.17 -29.14
CA GLY A 94 -28.11 27.42 -28.46
C GLY A 94 -28.59 27.30 -27.01
N GLU A 95 -28.96 26.10 -26.53
CA GLU A 95 -29.28 25.83 -25.12
C GLU A 95 -28.06 25.84 -24.18
N ASN A 96 -26.84 25.63 -24.68
CA ASN A 96 -25.60 25.75 -23.89
C ASN A 96 -24.77 26.99 -24.26
N ALA A 97 -25.40 28.00 -24.87
CA ALA A 97 -24.76 29.27 -25.22
C ALA A 97 -24.25 30.06 -23.99
N GLU A 98 -24.57 29.61 -22.78
CA GLU A 98 -24.06 30.15 -21.52
C GLU A 98 -22.56 29.90 -21.32
N TYR A 99 -21.99 28.85 -21.93
CA TYR A 99 -20.55 28.57 -21.83
C TYR A 99 -19.78 29.31 -22.91
N THR A 100 -18.95 30.26 -22.48
CA THR A 100 -17.95 30.88 -23.35
C THR A 100 -16.78 29.92 -23.59
N ALA A 101 -15.98 30.18 -24.64
CA ALA A 101 -14.75 29.41 -24.87
C ALA A 101 -13.76 29.50 -23.69
N ALA A 102 -13.80 30.60 -22.94
CA ALA A 102 -13.00 30.77 -21.71
C ALA A 102 -13.50 29.83 -20.60
N ASP A 103 -14.82 29.72 -20.41
CA ASP A 103 -15.40 28.80 -19.41
C ASP A 103 -15.08 27.35 -19.75
N VAL A 104 -15.14 27.00 -21.04
CA VAL A 104 -14.72 25.67 -21.50
C VAL A 104 -13.25 25.43 -21.17
N ARG A 105 -12.36 26.38 -21.48
CA ARG A 105 -10.93 26.25 -21.14
C ARG A 105 -10.71 26.07 -19.64
N GLU A 106 -11.41 26.83 -18.79
CA GLU A 106 -11.32 26.71 -17.34
C GLU A 106 -11.72 25.32 -16.84
N ILE A 107 -12.75 24.68 -17.42
CA ILE A 107 -13.12 23.30 -17.10
C ILE A 107 -11.94 22.35 -17.33
N PHE A 108 -11.27 22.46 -18.49
CA PHE A 108 -10.13 21.59 -18.80
C PHE A 108 -8.90 21.89 -17.94
N GLU A 109 -8.63 23.16 -17.64
CA GLU A 109 -7.56 23.54 -16.71
C GLU A 109 -7.84 23.03 -15.29
N HIS A 110 -9.09 23.03 -14.85
CA HIS A 110 -9.51 22.43 -13.60
C HIS A 110 -9.24 20.91 -13.58
N ILE A 111 -9.54 20.18 -14.67
CA ILE A 111 -9.17 18.76 -14.79
C ILE A 111 -7.66 18.57 -14.60
N GLY A 112 -6.84 19.47 -15.16
CA GLY A 112 -5.39 19.46 -14.97
C GLY A 112 -4.97 19.67 -13.51
N ARG A 113 -5.62 20.58 -12.79
CA ARG A 113 -5.38 20.81 -11.35
C ARG A 113 -5.77 19.58 -10.52
N ILE A 114 -6.91 18.96 -10.80
CA ILE A 114 -7.35 17.71 -10.14
C ILE A 114 -6.34 16.59 -10.39
N HIS A 115 -5.77 16.50 -11.59
CA HIS A 115 -4.73 15.53 -11.93
C HIS A 115 -3.45 15.73 -11.10
N ILE A 116 -3.02 16.97 -10.87
CA ILE A 116 -1.89 17.25 -9.97
C ILE A 116 -2.25 16.88 -8.53
N ALA A 117 -3.43 17.31 -8.05
CA ALA A 117 -3.88 17.05 -6.69
C ALA A 117 -3.93 15.54 -6.37
N ARG A 118 -4.31 14.72 -7.35
CA ARG A 118 -4.19 13.25 -7.28
C ARG A 118 -2.78 12.76 -7.00
N GLY A 119 -1.79 13.35 -7.67
CA GLY A 119 -0.38 13.03 -7.41
C GLY A 119 0.05 13.43 -5.99
N ALA A 120 -0.35 14.62 -5.53
CA ALA A 120 -0.05 15.09 -4.18
C ALA A 120 -0.70 14.21 -3.10
N ASP A 121 -1.92 13.73 -3.33
CA ASP A 121 -2.61 12.81 -2.44
C ASP A 121 -1.85 11.48 -2.31
N LEU A 122 -1.37 10.92 -3.43
CA LEU A 122 -0.51 9.73 -3.42
C LEU A 122 0.81 9.97 -2.66
N ASP A 123 1.40 11.16 -2.79
CA ASP A 123 2.61 11.54 -2.03
C ASP A 123 2.35 11.59 -0.53
N ASN A 124 1.20 12.11 -0.11
CA ASN A 124 0.78 12.13 1.28
C ASN A 124 0.56 10.71 1.82
N GLN A 125 -0.15 9.86 1.08
CA GLN A 125 -0.36 8.45 1.45
C GLN A 125 0.97 7.69 1.55
N PHE A 126 1.86 7.88 0.59
CA PHE A 126 3.18 7.25 0.57
C PHE A 126 4.02 7.67 1.79
N THR A 127 4.04 8.97 2.09
CA THR A 127 4.74 9.52 3.25
C THR A 127 4.15 9.01 4.56
N PHE A 128 2.82 8.93 4.65
CA PHE A 128 2.14 8.37 5.81
C PHE A 128 2.56 6.92 6.07
N VAL A 129 2.53 6.08 5.04
CA VAL A 129 2.93 4.67 5.16
C VAL A 129 4.39 4.55 5.59
N GLN A 130 5.31 5.33 5.02
CA GLN A 130 6.72 5.32 5.43
C GLN A 130 6.89 5.67 6.92
N ARG A 131 6.22 6.73 7.39
CA ARG A 131 6.31 7.15 8.79
C ARG A 131 5.75 6.08 9.73
N SER A 132 4.61 5.49 9.37
CA SER A 132 3.99 4.42 10.15
C SER A 132 4.87 3.17 10.23
N GLN A 133 5.54 2.80 9.13
CA GLN A 133 6.49 1.69 9.12
C GLN A 133 7.74 1.98 9.97
N ALA A 134 8.29 3.20 9.89
CA ALA A 134 9.42 3.60 10.73
C ALA A 134 9.07 3.53 12.22
N ALA A 135 7.91 4.05 12.61
CA ALA A 135 7.45 3.99 14.00
C ALA A 135 7.23 2.54 14.48
N ALA A 136 6.65 1.67 13.65
CA ALA A 136 6.48 0.26 13.98
C ALA A 136 7.83 -0.46 14.14
N GLN A 137 8.81 -0.15 13.29
CA GLN A 137 10.16 -0.69 13.39
C GLN A 137 10.84 -0.23 14.69
N GLU A 138 10.73 1.04 15.06
CA GLU A 138 11.27 1.58 16.31
C GLU A 138 10.64 0.91 17.54
N GLN A 139 9.31 0.71 17.55
CA GLN A 139 8.62 -0.02 18.61
C GLN A 139 9.12 -1.47 18.71
N TYR A 140 9.21 -2.17 17.57
CA TYR A 140 9.76 -3.52 17.54
C TYR A 140 11.20 -3.56 18.08
N GLU A 141 12.05 -2.60 17.73
CA GLU A 141 13.43 -2.52 18.22
C GLU A 141 13.54 -2.14 19.71
N ALA A 142 12.59 -1.39 20.24
CA ALA A 142 12.50 -1.05 21.66
C ALA A 142 12.03 -2.24 22.50
N GLU A 143 11.02 -2.96 22.02
CA GLU A 143 10.36 -4.07 22.72
C GLU A 143 11.02 -5.42 22.48
N ARG A 144 11.82 -5.58 21.42
CA ARG A 144 12.52 -6.84 21.16
C ARG A 144 13.41 -7.20 22.35
N PRO A 145 13.45 -8.48 22.76
CA PRO A 145 14.35 -8.91 23.83
C PRO A 145 15.80 -8.57 23.45
N LYS A 146 16.46 -7.70 24.22
CA LYS A 146 17.87 -7.32 24.01
C LYS A 146 18.88 -8.33 24.59
N GLY A 147 18.43 -9.57 24.81
CA GLY A 147 19.26 -10.69 25.28
C GLY A 147 19.76 -11.56 24.13
N LEU A 148 20.66 -12.51 24.43
CA LEU A 148 21.27 -13.44 23.48
C LEU A 148 20.19 -14.11 22.59
N VAL A 149 20.01 -13.59 21.37
CA VAL A 149 19.28 -14.30 20.33
C VAL A 149 20.19 -15.47 19.98
N LEU A 150 19.89 -16.66 20.51
CA LEU A 150 20.37 -17.90 19.91
C LEU A 150 19.75 -17.92 18.52
N GLU A 151 20.42 -17.30 17.55
CA GLU A 151 20.13 -17.54 16.15
C GLU A 151 20.29 -19.05 15.98
N LEU A 152 19.16 -19.74 15.79
CA LEU A 152 19.10 -21.15 15.41
C LEU A 152 19.66 -21.31 13.98
N ARG A 153 20.88 -20.85 13.75
CA ARG A 153 21.70 -21.26 12.60
C ARG A 153 22.29 -22.65 12.83
N ASP A 154 22.32 -23.12 14.08
CA ASP A 154 22.78 -24.45 14.47
C ASP A 154 21.71 -25.20 15.29
N ALA A 155 20.59 -25.54 14.66
CA ALA A 155 19.66 -26.52 15.23
C ALA A 155 20.31 -27.92 15.40
N SER A 156 21.52 -28.13 14.87
CA SER A 156 22.36 -29.31 15.08
C SER A 156 22.97 -29.37 16.49
N VAL A 157 23.32 -28.22 17.10
CA VAL A 157 24.01 -28.19 18.40
C VAL A 157 23.05 -28.42 19.56
N VAL A 158 21.80 -27.95 19.45
CA VAL A 158 20.78 -28.19 20.48
C VAL A 158 20.36 -29.66 20.50
N LYS A 159 20.34 -30.34 19.34
CA LYS A 159 19.99 -31.77 19.25
C LYS A 159 21.08 -32.67 19.82
N ALA A 160 22.35 -32.37 19.56
CA ALA A 160 23.47 -33.17 20.06
C ALA A 160 23.55 -33.19 21.60
N ARG A 161 23.26 -32.04 22.25
CA ARG A 161 23.30 -31.96 23.71
C ARG A 161 22.12 -32.66 24.39
N THR A 162 20.95 -32.70 23.75
CA THR A 162 19.81 -33.51 24.24
C THR A 162 20.04 -35.00 24.06
N ASP A 163 20.72 -35.43 22.99
CA ASP A 163 21.02 -36.84 22.76
C ASP A 163 22.12 -37.34 23.73
N GLU A 164 23.19 -36.57 23.96
CA GLU A 164 24.25 -36.93 24.95
C GLU A 164 23.73 -37.02 26.40
N THR A 165 22.71 -36.24 26.75
CA THR A 165 22.15 -36.25 28.10
C THR A 165 20.97 -37.20 28.27
N ALA A 166 20.41 -37.72 27.17
CA ALA A 166 19.31 -38.68 27.21
C ALA A 166 19.78 -40.03 27.77
N ASP A 167 20.93 -40.54 27.33
CA ASP A 167 21.48 -41.82 27.80
C ASP A 167 21.82 -41.77 29.30
N ALA A 168 22.39 -40.65 29.76
CA ALA A 168 22.69 -40.44 31.18
C ALA A 168 21.42 -40.30 32.04
N ALA A 169 20.38 -39.65 31.51
CA ALA A 169 19.09 -39.53 32.20
C ALA A 169 18.35 -40.87 32.29
N GLN A 170 18.44 -41.69 31.24
CA GLN A 170 17.86 -43.03 31.20
C GLN A 170 18.58 -43.98 32.16
N ALA A 171 19.91 -43.98 32.18
CA ALA A 171 20.69 -44.77 33.14
C ALA A 171 20.36 -44.38 34.60
N ALA A 172 20.22 -43.08 34.89
CA ALA A 172 19.83 -42.61 36.22
C ALA A 172 18.37 -42.94 36.59
N TYR A 173 17.48 -43.14 35.61
CA TYR A 173 16.13 -43.62 35.83
C TYR A 173 16.11 -45.11 36.17
N GLU A 174 16.79 -45.92 35.37
CA GLU A 174 16.91 -47.38 35.57
C GLU A 174 17.57 -47.72 36.92
N GLU A 175 18.60 -46.98 37.33
CA GLU A 175 19.26 -47.16 38.63
C GLU A 175 18.34 -46.78 39.82
N ARG A 176 17.39 -45.86 39.63
CA ARG A 176 16.39 -45.52 40.65
C ARG A 176 15.31 -46.59 40.75
N GLU A 177 14.84 -47.11 39.62
CA GLU A 177 13.86 -48.21 39.62
C GLU A 177 14.45 -49.49 40.22
N ALA A 178 15.69 -49.86 39.87
CA ALA A 178 16.35 -51.03 40.43
C ALA A 178 16.50 -50.95 41.97
N ARG A 179 16.90 -49.79 42.51
CA ARG A 179 16.94 -49.56 43.97
C ARG A 179 15.58 -49.59 44.64
N SER A 180 14.52 -49.22 43.92
CA SER A 180 13.16 -49.26 44.46
C SER A 180 12.55 -50.66 44.45
N ALA A 181 13.06 -51.54 43.58
CA ALA A 181 12.69 -52.95 43.52
C ALA A 181 13.42 -53.80 44.56
N ASP A 182 14.68 -53.49 44.89
CA ASP A 182 15.47 -54.21 45.92
C ASP A 182 15.08 -53.85 47.37
N ASN A 183 14.25 -52.82 47.58
CA ASN A 183 13.77 -52.39 48.90
C ASN A 183 12.32 -52.85 49.20
N GLN A 184 11.81 -53.83 48.46
CA GLN A 184 10.55 -54.55 48.72
C GLN A 184 10.82 -56.02 49.03
#